data_AF-A0A2M7M9Q6-F1
#
_entry.id   AF-A0A2M7M9Q6-F1
#
_cell.length_a   1.000
_cell.length_b   1.000
_cell.length_c   1.000
_cell.angle_alpha   90.00
_cell.angle_beta   90.00
_cell.angle_gamma   90.00
#
_symmetry.space_group_name_H-M   'P 1'
#
loop_
_entity.id
_entity.type
_entity.pdbx_description
1 polymer ?
#
loop_
_entity_poly.entity_id
_entity_poly.type
_entity_poly.pdbx_seq_one_letter_code
_entity_poly.pdbx_strand_id
1 'polypeptide(L)'
;MTKTPISIMIEGLSQEGRGVGRDQGKTVFVTGAVPGDKVLIKVVTQHDRYDEAEIIKLEQASSDRREALCQYDSQCGGCQLLPLKPDAQRYWKWQQFQTDLAKAVNMKYCQLDAPIYGNEVGYRRRARLVLGRNKSDKVAKLGFRAKGSNEVVDIEQCPMLTTSLNQSLADKRQQCLDTASRSLKELTVVEADNGIFWSDQPSQNLPCYRLGDLTLNFPVSGFVQVNAEINRQMVDQALEWLALSPNHQVLDAFCGVGNFTLAIAQQLDQKQGHVIGIEGDAELVEMAQQNATTNSLDNAHFYKADLFQAITDLTWFRKQKYDRVLLDPGRQGAFALSKVLGQLKPERIVYVSCNTATLIRDLKALTQQGYRLKKATLLDMFPNTAHTEAMVLLVKSAKPVSKRKIGVFKL
;
A
#
# COMPACT_ATOMS: atom_id res chain seq x y z
N MET A 1 -36.95 -12.27 -6.79
CA MET A 1 -37.42 -11.99 -8.16
C MET A 1 -36.24 -11.41 -8.94
N THR A 2 -35.71 -12.11 -9.93
CA THR A 2 -34.63 -11.59 -10.79
C THR A 2 -35.19 -10.48 -11.66
N LYS A 3 -34.74 -9.23 -11.45
CA LYS A 3 -35.02 -8.12 -12.35
C LYS A 3 -34.58 -8.47 -13.77
N THR A 4 -35.30 -7.94 -14.76
CA THR A 4 -34.91 -7.93 -16.16
C THR A 4 -33.48 -7.38 -16.31
N PRO A 5 -32.63 -7.98 -17.16
CA PRO A 5 -31.32 -7.43 -17.48
C PRO A 5 -31.40 -5.97 -17.91
N ILE A 6 -30.43 -5.16 -17.48
CA ILE A 6 -30.41 -3.71 -17.70
C ILE A 6 -29.15 -3.37 -18.49
N SER A 7 -29.26 -2.54 -19.53
CA SER A 7 -28.10 -2.03 -20.27
C SER A 7 -27.67 -0.70 -19.65
N ILE A 8 -26.40 -0.59 -19.25
CA ILE A 8 -25.84 0.64 -18.67
C ILE A 8 -24.47 0.96 -19.28
N MET A 9 -24.14 2.25 -19.28
CA MET A 9 -22.79 2.75 -19.56
C MET A 9 -21.98 2.78 -18.26
N ILE A 10 -20.70 2.41 -18.36
CA ILE A 10 -19.75 2.51 -17.26
C ILE A 10 -19.00 3.82 -17.38
N GLU A 11 -19.12 4.65 -16.36
CA GLU A 11 -18.65 6.05 -16.35
C GLU A 11 -17.35 6.21 -15.55
N GLY A 12 -17.04 5.28 -14.65
CA GLY A 12 -15.87 5.37 -13.77
C GLY A 12 -15.59 4.08 -13.01
N LEU A 13 -14.72 4.18 -12.01
CA LEU A 13 -14.32 3.07 -11.14
C LEU A 13 -14.57 3.41 -9.66
N SER A 14 -14.88 2.38 -8.87
CA SER A 14 -14.89 2.46 -7.41
C SER A 14 -13.46 2.36 -6.84
N GLN A 15 -13.30 2.62 -5.54
CA GLN A 15 -12.02 2.42 -4.83
C GLN A 15 -11.56 0.95 -4.84
N GLU A 16 -12.47 0.00 -5.00
CA GLU A 16 -12.16 -1.44 -5.14
C GLU A 16 -11.92 -1.86 -6.60
N GLY A 17 -11.99 -0.93 -7.56
CA GLY A 17 -11.79 -1.20 -8.98
C GLY A 17 -13.01 -1.83 -9.68
N ARG A 18 -14.21 -1.67 -9.12
CA ARG A 18 -15.45 -2.08 -9.81
C ARG A 18 -15.91 -0.98 -10.76
N GLY A 19 -16.46 -1.34 -11.91
CA GLY A 19 -17.09 -0.38 -12.82
C GLY A 19 -18.26 0.32 -12.15
N VAL A 20 -18.38 1.62 -12.34
CA VAL A 20 -19.47 2.44 -11.79
C VAL A 20 -20.30 2.99 -12.94
N GLY A 21 -21.60 2.68 -12.93
CA GLY A 21 -22.59 3.26 -13.82
C GLY A 21 -23.83 3.69 -13.05
N ARG A 22 -24.87 4.10 -13.79
CA ARG A 22 -26.16 4.48 -13.22
C ARG A 22 -27.32 3.83 -13.96
N ASP A 23 -28.31 3.41 -13.19
CA ASP A 23 -29.62 3.01 -13.68
C ASP A 23 -30.69 3.89 -13.03
N GLN A 24 -31.43 4.66 -13.84
CA GLN A 24 -32.44 5.61 -13.36
C GLN A 24 -31.95 6.53 -12.22
N GLY A 25 -30.69 6.96 -12.31
CA GLY A 25 -30.02 7.82 -11.32
C GLY A 25 -29.39 7.09 -10.13
N LYS A 26 -29.76 5.83 -9.87
CA LYS A 26 -29.17 5.00 -8.81
C LYS A 26 -27.81 4.45 -9.23
N THR A 27 -26.83 4.49 -8.34
CA THR A 27 -25.48 3.97 -8.61
C THR A 27 -25.48 2.44 -8.69
N VAL A 28 -24.79 1.89 -9.69
CA VAL A 28 -24.62 0.44 -9.85
C VAL A 28 -23.13 0.12 -9.95
N PHE A 29 -22.67 -0.80 -9.09
CA PHE A 29 -21.30 -1.34 -9.14
C PHE A 29 -21.29 -2.64 -9.95
N VAL A 30 -20.42 -2.71 -10.95
CA VAL A 30 -20.34 -3.83 -11.89
C VAL A 30 -18.93 -4.42 -11.87
N THR A 31 -18.80 -5.66 -11.41
CA THR A 31 -17.52 -6.36 -11.34
C THR A 31 -17.00 -6.71 -12.75
N GLY A 32 -15.73 -6.40 -13.04
CA GLY A 32 -15.08 -6.70 -14.33
C GLY A 32 -15.42 -5.72 -15.47
N ALA A 33 -16.30 -4.76 -15.22
CA ALA A 33 -16.62 -3.67 -16.13
C ALA A 33 -15.61 -2.54 -15.97
N VAL A 34 -15.32 -1.85 -17.07
CA VAL A 34 -14.35 -0.76 -17.09
C VAL A 34 -14.96 0.50 -17.72
N PRO A 35 -14.46 1.70 -17.40
CA PRO A 35 -15.00 2.95 -17.95
C PRO A 35 -14.99 2.96 -19.48
N GLY A 36 -16.08 3.43 -20.06
CA GLY A 36 -16.34 3.42 -21.50
C GLY A 36 -17.06 2.16 -22.01
N ASP A 37 -17.22 1.12 -21.19
CA ASP A 37 -18.02 -0.03 -21.58
C ASP A 37 -19.51 0.30 -21.65
N LYS A 38 -20.20 -0.36 -22.59
CA LYS A 38 -21.64 -0.59 -22.53
C LYS A 38 -21.89 -2.06 -22.21
N VAL A 39 -22.57 -2.33 -21.10
CA VAL A 39 -22.80 -3.69 -20.60
C VAL A 39 -24.27 -3.95 -20.32
N LEU A 40 -24.73 -5.14 -20.70
CA LEU A 40 -25.94 -5.74 -20.18
C LEU A 40 -25.63 -6.42 -18.86
N ILE A 41 -26.30 -6.03 -17.79
CA ILE A 41 -26.01 -6.46 -16.42
C ILE A 41 -27.18 -7.17 -15.76
N LYS A 42 -26.87 -8.03 -14.81
CA LYS A 42 -27.81 -8.63 -13.86
C LYS A 42 -27.51 -8.11 -12.47
N VAL A 43 -28.47 -7.44 -11.84
CA VAL A 43 -28.36 -7.05 -10.43
C VAL A 43 -28.37 -8.31 -9.56
N VAL A 44 -27.31 -8.48 -8.77
CA VAL A 44 -27.13 -9.62 -7.85
C VAL A 44 -27.52 -9.25 -6.42
N THR A 45 -27.25 -8.00 -6.00
CA THR A 45 -27.56 -7.50 -4.66
C THR A 45 -28.16 -6.10 -4.77
N GLN A 46 -29.19 -5.83 -3.98
CA GLN A 46 -29.82 -4.51 -3.91
C GLN A 46 -29.57 -3.84 -2.56
N HIS A 47 -29.27 -2.55 -2.60
CA HIS A 47 -29.19 -1.71 -1.40
C HIS A 47 -29.98 -0.42 -1.62
N ASP A 48 -30.21 0.36 -0.56
CA ASP A 48 -31.01 1.59 -0.66
C ASP A 48 -30.38 2.63 -1.61
N ARG A 49 -29.06 2.79 -1.55
CA ARG A 49 -28.32 3.86 -2.26
C ARG A 49 -27.60 3.39 -3.52
N TYR A 50 -27.33 2.10 -3.63
CA TYR A 50 -26.61 1.52 -4.75
C TYR A 50 -27.02 0.06 -4.96
N ASP A 51 -26.74 -0.49 -6.13
CA ASP A 51 -26.91 -1.91 -6.43
C ASP A 51 -25.57 -2.53 -6.84
N GLU A 52 -25.45 -3.84 -6.68
CA GLU A 52 -24.31 -4.62 -7.17
C GLU A 52 -24.77 -5.53 -8.30
N ALA A 53 -23.98 -5.62 -9.36
CA ALA A 53 -24.35 -6.34 -10.56
C ALA A 53 -23.17 -7.07 -11.21
N GLU A 54 -23.50 -8.08 -12.01
CA GLU A 54 -22.58 -8.84 -12.83
C GLU A 54 -22.87 -8.60 -14.31
N ILE A 55 -21.82 -8.64 -15.14
CA ILE A 55 -21.94 -8.52 -16.58
C ILE A 55 -22.58 -9.80 -17.14
N ILE A 56 -23.70 -9.67 -17.82
CA ILE A 56 -24.26 -10.74 -18.67
C ILE A 56 -23.60 -10.70 -20.04
N LYS A 57 -23.48 -9.50 -20.62
CA LYS A 57 -22.93 -9.31 -21.97
C LYS A 57 -22.22 -7.96 -22.07
N LEU A 58 -21.03 -7.97 -22.67
CA LEU A 58 -20.37 -6.75 -23.12
C LEU A 58 -20.97 -6.37 -24.49
N GLU A 59 -21.77 -5.31 -24.52
CA GLU A 59 -22.43 -4.83 -25.75
C GLU A 59 -21.47 -3.98 -26.59
N GLN A 60 -20.66 -3.17 -25.92
CA GLN A 60 -19.59 -2.39 -26.53
C GLN A 60 -18.42 -2.34 -25.57
N ALA A 61 -17.26 -2.80 -26.03
CA ALA A 61 -16.01 -2.72 -25.27
C ALA A 61 -15.45 -1.31 -25.29
N SER A 62 -14.97 -0.83 -24.13
CA SER A 62 -14.16 0.39 -24.04
C SER A 62 -12.88 0.26 -24.87
N SER A 63 -12.44 1.37 -25.48
CA SER A 63 -11.13 1.47 -26.14
C SER A 63 -9.95 1.29 -25.18
N ASP A 64 -10.20 1.45 -23.87
CA ASP A 64 -9.19 1.29 -22.81
C ASP A 64 -9.11 -0.13 -22.28
N ARG A 65 -9.91 -1.08 -22.80
CA ARG A 65 -9.71 -2.50 -22.51
C ARG A 65 -8.41 -3.00 -23.14
N ARG A 66 -7.78 -3.96 -22.49
CA ARG A 66 -6.63 -4.70 -23.03
C ARG A 66 -6.97 -6.16 -23.28
N GLU A 67 -6.15 -6.81 -24.10
CA GLU A 67 -6.17 -8.26 -24.27
C GLU A 67 -5.73 -8.98 -22.98
N ALA A 68 -6.18 -10.22 -22.81
CA ALA A 68 -5.95 -11.00 -21.62
C ALA A 68 -4.45 -11.26 -21.38
N LEU A 69 -3.90 -10.65 -20.33
CA LEU A 69 -2.52 -10.87 -19.87
C LEU A 69 -2.35 -12.15 -19.05
N CYS A 70 -3.43 -12.64 -18.43
CA CYS A 70 -3.39 -13.72 -17.46
C CYS A 70 -4.59 -14.64 -17.68
N GLN A 71 -4.34 -15.93 -17.87
CA GLN A 71 -5.40 -16.93 -18.04
C GLN A 71 -6.34 -17.05 -16.81
N TYR A 72 -5.89 -16.60 -15.64
CA TYR A 72 -6.64 -16.69 -14.39
C TYR A 72 -7.49 -15.44 -14.08
N ASP A 73 -7.52 -14.43 -14.95
CA ASP A 73 -8.19 -13.13 -14.70
C ASP A 73 -9.65 -13.28 -14.25
N SER A 74 -10.40 -14.18 -14.87
CA SER A 74 -11.82 -14.41 -14.53
C SER A 74 -12.04 -15.00 -13.13
N GLN A 75 -11.02 -15.60 -12.51
CA GLN A 75 -11.14 -16.37 -11.26
C GLN A 75 -10.33 -15.79 -10.10
N CYS A 76 -9.07 -15.41 -10.35
CA CYS A 76 -8.11 -15.02 -9.32
C CYS A 76 -8.46 -13.65 -8.71
N GLY A 77 -8.44 -13.56 -7.37
CA GLY A 77 -8.74 -12.34 -6.63
C GLY A 77 -7.63 -11.28 -6.66
N GLY A 78 -6.49 -11.54 -7.30
CA GLY A 78 -5.28 -10.73 -7.18
C GLY A 78 -5.30 -9.41 -7.96
N CYS A 79 -5.90 -9.37 -9.15
CA CYS A 79 -5.80 -8.22 -10.07
C CYS A 79 -7.19 -7.71 -10.46
N GLN A 80 -7.65 -6.62 -9.87
CA GLN A 80 -8.98 -6.06 -10.12
C GLN A 80 -9.05 -5.24 -11.41
N LEU A 81 -7.92 -4.63 -11.81
CA LEU A 81 -7.84 -3.71 -12.95
C LEU A 81 -7.18 -4.32 -14.18
N LEU A 82 -6.88 -5.63 -14.16
CA LEU A 82 -6.20 -6.30 -15.28
C LEU A 82 -6.90 -6.13 -16.64
N PRO A 83 -8.24 -6.04 -16.75
CA PRO A 83 -8.88 -5.76 -18.03
C PRO A 83 -8.61 -4.37 -18.62
N LEU A 84 -8.06 -3.43 -17.85
CA LEU A 84 -7.75 -2.07 -18.30
C LEU A 84 -6.31 -1.94 -18.80
N LYS A 85 -6.11 -1.14 -19.84
CA LYS A 85 -4.79 -0.70 -20.28
C LYS A 85 -4.07 0.06 -19.16
N PRO A 86 -2.73 -0.06 -19.08
CA PRO A 86 -1.93 0.51 -17.99
C PRO A 86 -2.16 2.02 -17.81
N ASP A 87 -2.16 2.79 -18.89
CA ASP A 87 -2.34 4.24 -18.82
C ASP A 87 -3.74 4.63 -18.34
N ALA A 88 -4.76 3.85 -18.67
CA ALA A 88 -6.09 4.05 -18.13
C ALA A 88 -6.13 3.72 -16.62
N GLN A 89 -5.47 2.65 -16.16
CA GLN A 89 -5.36 2.36 -14.73
C GLN A 89 -4.70 3.54 -13.98
N ARG A 90 -3.58 4.03 -14.50
CA ARG A 90 -2.83 5.16 -13.96
C ARG A 90 -3.69 6.42 -13.88
N TYR A 91 -4.42 6.72 -14.96
CA TYR A 91 -5.36 7.84 -15.01
C TYR A 91 -6.42 7.74 -13.92
N TRP A 92 -7.13 6.61 -13.82
CA TRP A 92 -8.23 6.46 -12.87
C TRP A 92 -7.76 6.46 -11.41
N LYS A 93 -6.62 5.81 -11.11
CA LYS A 93 -6.00 5.86 -9.78
C LYS A 93 -5.62 7.29 -9.40
N TRP A 94 -5.02 8.02 -10.33
CA TRP A 94 -4.61 9.41 -10.10
C TRP A 94 -5.80 10.33 -9.88
N GLN A 95 -6.81 10.25 -10.75
CA GLN A 95 -8.03 11.05 -10.66
C GLN A 95 -8.76 10.80 -9.32
N GLN A 96 -8.88 9.53 -8.91
CA GLN A 96 -9.51 9.16 -7.65
C GLN A 96 -8.74 9.74 -6.45
N PHE A 97 -7.40 9.61 -6.46
CA PHE A 97 -6.55 10.19 -5.42
C PHE A 97 -6.71 11.72 -5.32
N GLN A 98 -6.66 12.44 -6.44
CA GLN A 98 -6.86 13.89 -6.48
C GLN A 98 -8.22 14.29 -5.92
N THR A 99 -9.27 13.56 -6.31
CA THR A 99 -10.65 13.80 -5.87
C THR A 99 -10.80 13.60 -4.36
N ASP A 100 -10.26 12.51 -3.83
CA ASP A 100 -10.35 12.19 -2.41
C ASP A 100 -9.55 13.19 -1.55
N LEU A 101 -8.37 13.58 -2.02
CA LEU A 101 -7.53 14.56 -1.35
C LEU A 101 -8.17 15.96 -1.33
N ALA A 102 -8.78 16.39 -2.45
CA ALA A 102 -9.47 17.67 -2.56
C ALA A 102 -10.70 17.79 -1.64
N LYS A 103 -11.39 16.67 -1.37
CA LYS A 103 -12.50 16.61 -0.39
C LYS A 103 -12.02 16.68 1.06
N ALA A 104 -10.77 16.32 1.32
CA ALA A 104 -10.23 16.14 2.65
C ALA A 104 -9.57 17.38 3.24
N VAL A 105 -8.77 18.07 2.43
CA VAL A 105 -7.89 19.15 2.88
C VAL A 105 -7.90 20.32 1.90
N ASN A 106 -7.49 21.49 2.39
CA ASN A 106 -7.39 22.67 1.54
C ASN A 106 -6.18 22.55 0.59
N MET A 107 -6.48 22.30 -0.69
CA MET A 107 -5.48 22.11 -1.74
C MET A 107 -4.83 23.41 -2.24
N LYS A 108 -5.26 24.60 -1.76
CA LYS A 108 -4.77 25.91 -2.24
C LYS A 108 -3.24 26.05 -2.27
N TYR A 109 -2.54 25.38 -1.35
CA TYR A 109 -1.07 25.45 -1.25
C TYR A 109 -0.38 24.09 -1.48
N CYS A 110 -1.12 23.10 -1.97
CA CYS A 110 -0.60 21.79 -2.29
C CYS A 110 -0.16 21.75 -3.75
N GLN A 111 1.09 21.38 -3.97
CA GLN A 111 1.58 20.98 -5.27
C GLN A 111 1.32 19.48 -5.46
N LEU A 112 0.77 19.10 -6.61
CA LEU A 112 0.68 17.69 -7.00
C LEU A 112 1.91 17.36 -7.82
N ASP A 113 2.81 16.57 -7.25
CA ASP A 113 3.98 16.06 -7.97
C ASP A 113 3.56 14.88 -8.84
N ALA A 114 4.32 14.61 -9.90
CA ALA A 114 4.00 13.54 -10.83
C ALA A 114 3.95 12.17 -10.10
N PRO A 115 2.98 11.31 -10.42
CA PRO A 115 2.93 9.96 -9.86
C PRO A 115 4.18 9.14 -10.21
N ILE A 116 4.55 8.25 -9.30
CA ILE A 116 5.64 7.29 -9.48
C ILE A 116 5.05 6.00 -10.04
N TYR A 117 5.48 5.65 -11.25
CA TYR A 117 5.08 4.44 -11.97
C TYR A 117 6.29 3.56 -12.26
N GLY A 118 6.06 2.26 -12.41
CA GLY A 118 7.08 1.29 -12.81
C GLY A 118 6.49 0.26 -13.77
N ASN A 119 7.17 -0.88 -13.87
CA ASN A 119 6.71 -2.00 -14.69
C ASN A 119 5.35 -2.54 -14.21
N GLU A 120 4.45 -2.83 -15.15
CA GLU A 120 3.10 -3.34 -14.84
C GLU A 120 3.08 -4.85 -14.55
N VAL A 121 4.08 -5.58 -15.02
CA VAL A 121 4.25 -7.03 -14.92
C VAL A 121 5.65 -7.32 -14.41
N GLY A 122 5.88 -8.51 -13.87
CA GLY A 122 7.21 -8.92 -13.40
C GLY A 122 7.76 -8.10 -12.22
N TYR A 123 6.95 -7.24 -11.59
CA TYR A 123 7.41 -6.34 -10.54
C TYR A 123 7.37 -6.98 -9.15
N ARG A 124 6.51 -8.00 -8.96
CA ARG A 124 6.13 -8.49 -7.64
C ARG A 124 7.14 -9.52 -7.16
N ARG A 125 8.07 -9.10 -6.30
CA ARG A 125 9.12 -9.94 -5.71
C ARG A 125 8.69 -10.73 -4.46
N ARG A 126 7.39 -10.77 -4.15
CA ARG A 126 6.86 -11.49 -2.97
C ARG A 126 5.43 -11.97 -3.20
N ALA A 127 5.17 -13.23 -2.86
CA ALA A 127 3.84 -13.82 -2.86
C ALA A 127 3.52 -14.53 -1.55
N ARG A 128 2.25 -14.50 -1.17
CA ARG A 128 1.66 -15.39 -0.17
C ARG A 128 0.72 -16.32 -0.90
N LEU A 129 1.17 -17.55 -1.11
CA LEU A 129 0.43 -18.60 -1.80
C LEU A 129 -0.37 -19.40 -0.78
N VAL A 130 -1.55 -19.84 -1.16
CA VAL A 130 -2.38 -20.75 -0.39
C VAL A 130 -2.22 -22.15 -0.96
N LEU A 131 -1.82 -23.08 -0.10
CA LEU A 131 -1.75 -24.51 -0.37
C LEU A 131 -2.94 -25.20 0.29
N GLY A 132 -3.66 -26.02 -0.45
CA GLY A 132 -4.75 -26.82 0.12
C GLY A 132 -5.35 -27.81 -0.85
N ARG A 133 -6.11 -28.77 -0.32
CA ARG A 133 -6.95 -29.69 -1.10
C ARG A 133 -8.40 -29.24 -1.03
N ASN A 134 -9.01 -29.04 -2.19
CA ASN A 134 -10.43 -28.69 -2.27
C ASN A 134 -11.28 -29.84 -1.68
N LYS A 135 -12.35 -29.47 -0.96
CA LYS A 135 -13.22 -30.41 -0.25
C LYS A 135 -14.02 -31.30 -1.20
N SER A 136 -14.43 -30.77 -2.37
CA SER A 136 -15.32 -31.47 -3.30
C SER A 136 -14.57 -32.50 -4.16
N ASP A 137 -13.55 -32.05 -4.89
CA ASP A 137 -12.81 -32.85 -5.88
C ASP A 137 -11.54 -33.53 -5.30
N LYS A 138 -11.15 -33.18 -4.06
CA LYS A 138 -9.93 -33.65 -3.38
C LYS A 138 -8.61 -33.27 -4.09
N VAL A 139 -8.66 -32.37 -5.07
CA VAL A 139 -7.51 -31.92 -5.85
C VAL A 139 -6.68 -30.93 -5.01
N ALA A 140 -5.37 -31.17 -4.96
CA ALA A 140 -4.41 -30.26 -4.35
C ALA A 140 -4.20 -29.05 -5.25
N LYS A 141 -4.19 -27.86 -4.67
CA LYS A 141 -3.98 -26.59 -5.37
C LYS A 141 -2.97 -25.74 -4.62
N LEU A 142 -2.16 -25.02 -5.38
CA LEU A 142 -1.22 -24.04 -4.90
C LEU A 142 -1.40 -22.76 -5.73
N GLY A 143 -1.82 -21.68 -5.07
CA GLY A 143 -2.02 -20.42 -5.77
C GLY A 143 -2.62 -19.33 -4.90
N PHE A 144 -3.59 -18.59 -5.42
CA PHE A 144 -4.21 -17.45 -4.73
C PHE A 144 -5.69 -17.71 -4.44
N ARG A 145 -6.28 -16.91 -3.57
CA ARG A 145 -7.72 -16.95 -3.32
C ARG A 145 -8.51 -16.43 -4.52
N ALA A 146 -9.63 -17.05 -4.80
CA ALA A 146 -10.59 -16.61 -5.81
C ALA A 146 -11.25 -15.28 -5.42
N LYS A 147 -11.79 -14.56 -6.41
CA LYS A 147 -12.55 -13.32 -6.20
C LYS A 147 -13.71 -13.56 -5.21
N GLY A 148 -13.71 -12.83 -4.09
CA GLY A 148 -14.79 -12.89 -3.09
C GLY A 148 -14.97 -14.24 -2.38
N SER A 149 -13.98 -15.14 -2.45
CA SER A 149 -14.10 -16.50 -1.92
C SER A 149 -12.82 -16.98 -1.23
N ASN A 150 -12.95 -17.98 -0.36
CA ASN A 150 -11.83 -18.67 0.27
C ASN A 150 -11.28 -19.82 -0.60
N GLU A 151 -11.92 -20.13 -1.72
CA GLU A 151 -11.47 -21.13 -2.68
C GLU A 151 -10.10 -20.77 -3.28
N VAL A 152 -9.28 -21.79 -3.53
CA VAL A 152 -7.94 -21.64 -4.11
C VAL A 152 -8.04 -21.77 -5.63
N VAL A 153 -7.58 -20.72 -6.33
CA VAL A 153 -7.27 -20.79 -7.76
C VAL A 153 -5.88 -21.37 -7.87
N ASP A 154 -5.75 -22.43 -8.65
CA ASP A 154 -4.48 -23.12 -8.84
C ASP A 154 -3.63 -22.34 -9.86
N ILE A 155 -2.47 -21.83 -9.43
CA ILE A 155 -1.66 -20.88 -10.21
C ILE A 155 -0.32 -21.52 -10.56
N GLU A 156 -0.11 -21.77 -11.85
CA GLU A 156 1.18 -22.27 -12.37
C GLU A 156 2.16 -21.13 -12.67
N GLN A 157 1.65 -20.04 -13.23
CA GLN A 157 2.42 -18.85 -13.56
C GLN A 157 1.59 -17.60 -13.29
N CYS A 158 2.25 -16.55 -12.80
CA CYS A 158 1.62 -15.27 -12.56
C CYS A 158 2.43 -14.17 -13.24
N PRO A 159 1.86 -13.45 -14.23
CA PRO A 159 2.56 -12.35 -14.91
C PRO A 159 3.01 -11.22 -13.98
N MET A 160 2.41 -11.09 -12.80
CA MET A 160 2.82 -10.08 -11.82
C MET A 160 4.11 -10.46 -11.10
N LEU A 161 4.37 -11.77 -10.91
CA LEU A 161 5.57 -12.26 -10.25
C LEU A 161 6.78 -12.08 -11.16
N THR A 162 7.93 -11.81 -10.56
CA THR A 162 9.21 -11.79 -11.26
C THR A 162 9.49 -13.13 -11.93
N THR A 163 10.34 -13.13 -12.95
CA THR A 163 10.73 -14.36 -13.67
C THR A 163 11.31 -15.40 -12.71
N SER A 164 12.21 -14.98 -11.81
CA SER A 164 12.84 -15.85 -10.81
C SER A 164 11.80 -16.50 -9.88
N LEU A 165 10.78 -15.76 -9.44
CA LEU A 165 9.73 -16.31 -8.60
C LEU A 165 8.81 -17.26 -9.34
N ASN A 166 8.46 -16.97 -10.60
CA ASN A 166 7.71 -17.92 -11.42
C ASN A 166 8.49 -19.22 -11.62
N GLN A 167 9.80 -19.14 -11.87
CA GLN A 167 10.66 -20.32 -11.97
C GLN A 167 10.69 -21.12 -10.65
N SER A 168 10.93 -20.46 -9.52
CA SER A 168 10.94 -21.13 -8.22
C SER A 168 9.60 -21.74 -7.85
N LEU A 169 8.48 -21.09 -8.21
CA LEU A 169 7.14 -21.63 -8.05
C LEU A 169 7.00 -22.93 -8.86
N ALA A 170 7.40 -22.93 -10.14
CA ALA A 170 7.34 -24.11 -10.99
C ALA A 170 8.19 -25.27 -10.42
N ASP A 171 9.43 -24.98 -10.01
CA ASP A 171 10.37 -25.99 -9.49
C ASP A 171 9.86 -26.67 -8.22
N LYS A 172 9.26 -25.90 -7.30
CA LYS A 172 8.79 -26.40 -6.00
C LYS A 172 7.35 -26.91 -6.01
N ARG A 173 6.61 -26.64 -7.09
CA ARG A 173 5.16 -26.85 -7.16
C ARG A 173 4.74 -28.25 -6.73
N GLN A 174 5.34 -29.29 -7.33
CA GLN A 174 4.93 -30.67 -7.07
C GLN A 174 5.18 -31.05 -5.60
N GLN A 175 6.35 -30.70 -5.06
CA GLN A 175 6.68 -30.93 -3.64
C GLN A 175 5.65 -30.27 -2.71
N CYS A 176 5.23 -29.04 -3.01
CA CYS A 176 4.19 -28.38 -2.22
C CYS A 176 2.86 -29.14 -2.32
N LEU A 177 2.40 -29.50 -3.51
CA LEU A 177 1.13 -30.20 -3.74
C LEU A 177 1.08 -31.56 -3.04
N ASP A 178 2.19 -32.28 -2.97
CA ASP A 178 2.29 -33.58 -2.27
C ASP A 178 2.03 -33.45 -0.76
N THR A 179 2.38 -32.30 -0.17
CA THR A 179 2.13 -32.00 1.25
C THR A 179 0.75 -31.37 1.52
N ALA A 180 -0.05 -31.11 0.48
CA ALA A 180 -1.33 -30.42 0.61
C ALA A 180 -2.32 -31.23 1.46
N SER A 181 -2.95 -30.55 2.42
CA SER A 181 -4.00 -31.11 3.28
C SER A 181 -5.34 -30.40 3.06
N ARG A 182 -6.41 -30.85 3.73
CA ARG A 182 -7.69 -30.12 3.76
C ARG A 182 -7.60 -28.79 4.50
N SER A 183 -6.64 -28.65 5.42
CA SER A 183 -6.38 -27.38 6.08
C SER A 183 -5.56 -26.49 5.15
N LEU A 184 -6.03 -25.27 4.93
CA LEU A 184 -5.32 -24.30 4.11
C LEU A 184 -4.06 -23.85 4.85
N LYS A 185 -2.93 -23.93 4.16
CA LYS A 185 -1.62 -23.44 4.64
C LYS A 185 -1.19 -22.26 3.78
N GLU A 186 -0.73 -21.19 4.41
CA GLU A 186 -0.10 -20.08 3.69
C GLU A 186 1.41 -20.30 3.60
N LEU A 187 1.94 -20.16 2.39
CA LEU A 187 3.35 -20.24 2.06
C LEU A 187 3.80 -18.86 1.55
N THR A 188 4.74 -18.23 2.23
CA THR A 188 5.37 -17.01 1.72
C THR A 188 6.57 -17.40 0.88
N VAL A 189 6.66 -16.83 -0.32
CA VAL A 189 7.86 -16.86 -1.15
C VAL A 189 8.29 -15.44 -1.44
N VAL A 190 9.59 -15.17 -1.34
CA VAL A 190 10.18 -13.86 -1.60
C VAL A 190 11.47 -13.99 -2.39
N GLU A 191 11.61 -13.16 -3.42
CA GLU A 191 12.87 -12.90 -4.08
C GLU A 191 13.55 -11.71 -3.38
N ALA A 192 14.78 -11.96 -2.98
CA ALA A 192 15.68 -11.04 -2.32
C ALA A 192 16.97 -10.97 -3.16
N ASP A 193 17.81 -9.97 -2.93
CA ASP A 193 19.00 -9.75 -3.75
C ASP A 193 20.05 -10.87 -3.59
N ASN A 194 19.94 -11.65 -2.50
CA ASN A 194 20.77 -12.81 -2.20
C ASN A 194 20.09 -14.16 -2.46
N GLY A 195 18.90 -14.20 -3.09
CA GLY A 195 18.25 -15.44 -3.51
C GLY A 195 16.73 -15.49 -3.29
N ILE A 196 16.16 -16.68 -3.42
CA ILE A 196 14.72 -16.93 -3.22
C ILE A 196 14.49 -17.71 -1.93
N PHE A 197 13.55 -17.25 -1.12
CA PHE A 197 13.30 -17.79 0.21
C PHE A 197 11.84 -18.18 0.35
N TRP A 198 11.59 -19.38 0.87
CA TRP A 198 10.27 -19.90 1.16
C TRP A 198 10.09 -20.07 2.66
N SER A 199 8.93 -19.69 3.20
CA SER A 199 8.66 -19.72 4.64
C SER A 199 8.56 -21.12 5.25
N ASP A 200 8.44 -22.16 4.43
CA ASP A 200 8.39 -23.56 4.86
C ASP A 200 9.74 -24.28 4.75
N GLN A 201 10.80 -23.57 4.37
CA GLN A 201 12.15 -24.10 4.32
C GLN A 201 13.05 -23.34 5.30
N PRO A 202 13.86 -24.05 6.10
CA PRO A 202 14.90 -23.40 6.87
C PRO A 202 15.93 -22.79 5.92
N SER A 203 16.41 -21.59 6.25
CA SER A 203 17.51 -20.94 5.54
C SER A 203 18.61 -20.62 6.54
N GLN A 204 19.87 -20.83 6.15
CA GLN A 204 21.03 -20.42 6.94
C GLN A 204 21.24 -18.90 6.89
N ASN A 205 20.82 -18.26 5.81
CA ASN A 205 20.94 -16.83 5.60
C ASN A 205 19.58 -16.15 5.66
N LEU A 206 19.53 -14.92 6.15
CA LEU A 206 18.34 -14.07 6.03
C LEU A 206 18.25 -13.50 4.61
N PRO A 207 17.03 -13.31 4.06
CA PRO A 207 16.87 -12.57 2.83
C PRO A 207 17.26 -11.11 3.03
N CYS A 208 17.90 -10.50 2.04
CA CYS A 208 18.27 -9.09 2.08
C CYS A 208 17.96 -8.36 0.77
N TYR A 209 17.84 -7.04 0.83
CA TYR A 209 17.77 -6.20 -0.36
C TYR A 209 18.67 -4.99 -0.22
N ARG A 210 19.06 -4.44 -1.36
CA ARG A 210 19.88 -3.25 -1.45
C ARG A 210 19.04 -2.01 -1.74
N LEU A 211 19.44 -0.93 -1.08
CA LEU A 211 18.92 0.41 -1.27
C LEU A 211 20.11 1.36 -1.40
N GLY A 212 20.56 1.60 -2.63
CA GLY A 212 21.87 2.18 -2.88
C GLY A 212 22.97 1.27 -2.32
N ASP A 213 23.83 1.82 -1.47
CA ASP A 213 24.90 1.09 -0.80
C ASP A 213 24.44 0.35 0.47
N LEU A 214 23.19 0.57 0.91
CA LEU A 214 22.65 -0.05 2.10
C LEU A 214 22.23 -1.49 1.83
N THR A 215 22.54 -2.40 2.74
CA THR A 215 22.04 -3.78 2.74
C THR A 215 21.08 -3.98 3.91
N LEU A 216 19.82 -4.33 3.63
CA LEU A 216 18.77 -4.50 4.63
C LEU A 216 18.29 -5.95 4.66
N ASN A 217 18.54 -6.64 5.76
CA ASN A 217 17.99 -7.96 6.06
C ASN A 217 16.53 -7.82 6.55
N PHE A 218 15.74 -8.85 6.29
CA PHE A 218 14.36 -8.93 6.77
C PHE A 218 13.94 -10.39 7.06
N PRO A 219 12.92 -10.63 7.89
CA PRO A 219 12.40 -11.98 8.07
C PRO A 219 11.71 -12.49 6.79
N VAL A 220 11.84 -13.78 6.45
CA VAL A 220 11.19 -14.37 5.25
C VAL A 220 9.68 -14.14 5.26
N SER A 221 9.03 -14.32 6.42
CA SER A 221 7.60 -14.03 6.64
C SER A 221 7.31 -12.54 6.86
N GLY A 222 8.32 -11.72 7.14
CA GLY A 222 8.23 -10.30 7.48
C GLY A 222 7.75 -9.43 6.32
N PHE A 223 7.45 -8.15 6.59
CA PHE A 223 7.04 -7.22 5.56
C PHE A 223 8.24 -6.67 4.78
N VAL A 224 8.12 -6.60 3.46
CA VAL A 224 9.01 -5.86 2.58
C VAL A 224 8.17 -5.32 1.42
N GLN A 225 8.58 -4.19 0.85
CA GLN A 225 7.87 -3.62 -0.28
C GLN A 225 7.89 -4.59 -1.46
N VAL A 226 6.71 -4.84 -2.04
CA VAL A 226 6.56 -5.88 -3.06
C VAL A 226 7.12 -5.48 -4.41
N ASN A 227 7.29 -4.18 -4.65
CA ASN A 227 7.86 -3.63 -5.87
C ASN A 227 9.15 -2.89 -5.49
N ALA A 228 10.30 -3.54 -5.74
CA ALA A 228 11.60 -3.01 -5.36
C ALA A 228 11.92 -1.68 -6.07
N GLU A 229 11.52 -1.56 -7.33
CA GLU A 229 11.78 -0.37 -8.14
C GLU A 229 11.03 0.85 -7.58
N ILE A 230 9.74 0.68 -7.26
CA ILE A 230 8.92 1.75 -6.69
C ILE A 230 9.35 2.08 -5.27
N ASN A 231 9.77 1.08 -4.47
CA ASN A 231 10.33 1.32 -3.16
C ASN A 231 11.58 2.21 -3.19
N ARG A 232 12.52 1.99 -4.11
CA ARG A 232 13.69 2.87 -4.26
C ARG A 232 13.28 4.31 -4.58
N GLN A 233 12.43 4.47 -5.61
CA GLN A 233 11.92 5.80 -5.99
C GLN A 233 11.14 6.49 -4.87
N MET A 234 10.38 5.73 -4.08
CA MET A 234 9.66 6.23 -2.91
C MET A 234 10.62 6.73 -1.83
N VAL A 235 11.68 5.98 -1.53
CA VAL A 235 12.70 6.37 -0.56
C VAL A 235 13.43 7.62 -1.02
N ASP A 236 13.89 7.66 -2.27
CA ASP A 236 14.57 8.82 -2.85
C ASP A 236 13.69 10.08 -2.78
N GLN A 237 12.42 9.95 -3.15
CA GLN A 237 11.47 11.06 -3.11
C GLN A 237 11.17 11.51 -1.68
N ALA A 238 11.08 10.57 -0.72
CA ALA A 238 10.90 10.88 0.68
C ALA A 238 12.10 11.66 1.24
N LEU A 239 13.33 11.26 0.92
CA LEU A 239 14.56 11.98 1.30
C LEU A 239 14.60 13.39 0.73
N GLU A 240 14.24 13.56 -0.56
CA GLU A 240 14.12 14.88 -1.19
C GLU A 240 13.11 15.77 -0.45
N TRP A 241 11.95 15.23 -0.11
CA TRP A 241 10.89 15.99 0.57
C TRP A 241 11.21 16.30 2.03
N LEU A 242 11.90 15.39 2.72
CA LEU A 242 12.45 15.65 4.04
C LEU A 242 13.45 16.80 3.99
N ALA A 243 14.21 16.97 2.90
CA ALA A 243 15.27 17.97 2.75
C ALA A 243 16.13 18.05 4.02
N LEU A 244 16.89 16.97 4.19
CA LEU A 244 17.73 16.76 5.35
C LEU A 244 18.91 17.75 5.35
N SER A 245 19.38 18.05 6.54
CA SER A 245 20.61 18.78 6.81
C SER A 245 21.43 17.92 7.77
N PRO A 246 22.76 18.01 7.74
CA PRO A 246 23.62 17.02 8.41
C PRO A 246 23.38 16.88 9.93
N ASN A 247 22.85 17.91 10.58
CA ASN A 247 22.61 17.98 12.03
C ASN A 247 21.15 17.71 12.45
N HIS A 248 20.27 17.35 11.52
CA HIS A 248 18.86 17.14 11.84
C HIS A 248 18.63 15.95 12.77
N GLN A 249 17.63 16.12 13.62
CA GLN A 249 17.04 15.08 14.46
C GLN A 249 15.76 14.58 13.78
N VAL A 250 15.75 13.30 13.40
CA VAL A 250 14.67 12.73 12.58
C VAL A 250 13.95 11.62 13.34
N LEU A 251 12.62 11.59 13.24
CA LEU A 251 11.80 10.47 13.71
C LEU A 251 11.26 9.71 12.50
N ASP A 252 11.46 8.40 12.47
CA ASP A 252 10.82 7.48 11.55
C ASP A 252 9.88 6.55 12.35
N ALA A 253 8.57 6.74 12.21
CA ALA A 253 7.57 5.95 12.91
C ALA A 253 6.98 4.87 12.00
N PHE A 254 6.77 3.68 12.57
CA PHE A 254 6.42 2.45 11.85
C PHE A 254 7.57 2.00 10.94
N CYS A 255 8.80 2.08 11.47
CA CYS A 255 10.01 1.97 10.65
C CYS A 255 10.29 0.56 10.11
N GLY A 256 9.62 -0.48 10.64
CA GLY A 256 9.88 -1.87 10.30
C GLY A 256 11.37 -2.22 10.46
N VAL A 257 11.97 -2.78 9.41
CA VAL A 257 13.40 -3.16 9.36
C VAL A 257 14.35 -1.99 9.06
N GLY A 258 13.85 -0.76 9.01
CA GLY A 258 14.65 0.46 8.78
C GLY A 258 14.73 0.93 7.33
N ASN A 259 13.71 0.64 6.50
CA ASN A 259 13.71 0.99 5.06
C ASN A 259 13.99 2.48 4.81
N PHE A 260 13.29 3.38 5.51
CA PHE A 260 13.57 4.82 5.45
C PHE A 260 14.63 5.23 6.46
N THR A 261 14.60 4.65 7.67
CA THR A 261 15.51 5.02 8.77
C THR A 261 16.97 5.01 8.35
N LEU A 262 17.44 3.92 7.72
CA LEU A 262 18.84 3.79 7.34
C LEU A 262 19.21 4.70 6.18
N ALA A 263 18.28 4.90 5.23
CA ALA A 263 18.45 5.85 4.14
C ALA A 263 18.58 7.29 4.65
N ILE A 264 17.80 7.65 5.67
CA ILE A 264 17.89 8.95 6.35
C ILE A 264 19.22 9.08 7.08
N ALA A 265 19.61 8.06 7.86
CA ALA A 265 20.85 8.06 8.64
C ALA A 265 22.10 8.31 7.76
N GLN A 266 22.13 7.72 6.56
CA GLN A 266 23.21 7.89 5.58
C GLN A 266 23.35 9.34 5.07
N GLN A 267 22.29 10.15 5.13
CA GLN A 267 22.29 11.56 4.70
C GLN A 267 22.68 12.54 5.82
N LEU A 268 22.86 12.06 7.05
CA LEU A 268 23.20 12.88 8.21
C LEU A 268 24.70 12.77 8.52
N ASP A 269 25.25 13.81 9.15
CA ASP A 269 26.57 13.71 9.77
C ASP A 269 26.40 12.94 11.09
N GLN A 270 27.05 11.78 11.20
CA GLN A 270 26.84 10.87 12.34
C GLN A 270 27.23 11.47 13.70
N LYS A 271 27.99 12.57 13.74
CA LYS A 271 28.36 13.26 14.99
C LYS A 271 27.35 14.33 15.39
N GLN A 272 26.49 14.77 14.47
CA GLN A 272 25.63 15.93 14.65
C GLN A 272 24.14 15.61 14.52
N GLY A 273 23.77 14.73 13.60
CA GLY A 273 22.40 14.32 13.33
C GLY A 273 22.17 12.86 13.63
N HIS A 274 20.97 12.53 14.09
CA HIS A 274 20.55 11.15 14.28
C HIS A 274 19.09 10.93 13.84
N VAL A 275 18.76 9.67 13.60
CA VAL A 275 17.40 9.23 13.33
C VAL A 275 16.97 8.21 14.37
N ILE A 276 15.74 8.38 14.86
CA ILE A 276 15.08 7.45 15.76
C ILE A 276 13.99 6.71 14.99
N GLY A 277 14.16 5.40 14.80
CA GLY A 277 13.14 4.48 14.31
C GLY A 277 12.28 3.94 15.46
N ILE A 278 10.95 3.96 15.30
CA ILE A 278 10.02 3.34 16.26
C ILE A 278 9.16 2.30 15.54
N GLU A 279 9.10 1.11 16.11
CA GLU A 279 8.34 -0.04 15.59
C GLU A 279 7.62 -0.78 16.73
N GLY A 280 6.46 -1.39 16.47
CA GLY A 280 5.68 -2.14 17.45
C GLY A 280 6.15 -3.59 17.63
N ASP A 281 6.73 -4.16 16.58
CA ASP A 281 7.23 -5.54 16.56
C ASP A 281 8.70 -5.63 17.06
N ALA A 282 8.94 -6.48 18.06
CA ALA A 282 10.26 -6.63 18.66
C ALA A 282 11.29 -7.26 17.71
N GLU A 283 10.88 -8.23 16.89
CA GLU A 283 11.76 -8.92 15.96
C GLU A 283 12.20 -7.96 14.85
N LEU A 284 11.29 -7.09 14.39
CA LEU A 284 11.63 -6.07 13.40
C LEU A 284 12.57 -4.99 13.96
N VAL A 285 12.41 -4.60 15.24
CA VAL A 285 13.34 -3.67 15.91
C VAL A 285 14.74 -4.27 15.99
N GLU A 286 14.86 -5.53 16.43
CA GLU A 286 16.16 -6.21 16.51
C GLU A 286 16.81 -6.33 15.13
N MET A 287 16.04 -6.70 14.11
CA MET A 287 16.51 -6.74 12.72
C MET A 287 16.98 -5.36 12.23
N ALA A 288 16.26 -4.29 12.56
CA ALA A 288 16.62 -2.94 12.17
C ALA A 288 17.93 -2.48 12.84
N GLN A 289 18.14 -2.82 14.11
CA GLN A 289 19.41 -2.59 14.82
C GLN A 289 20.57 -3.35 14.16
N GLN A 290 20.36 -4.63 13.82
CA GLN A 290 21.34 -5.42 13.08
C GLN A 290 21.65 -4.83 11.69
N ASN A 291 20.64 -4.27 11.02
CA ASN A 291 20.84 -3.59 9.74
C ASN A 291 21.64 -2.29 9.92
N ALA A 292 21.41 -1.50 10.96
CA ALA A 292 22.26 -0.34 11.24
C ALA A 292 23.72 -0.73 11.47
N THR A 293 23.98 -1.78 12.25
CA THR A 293 25.33 -2.33 12.45
C THR A 293 25.94 -2.83 11.14
N THR A 294 25.18 -3.58 10.34
CA THR A 294 25.62 -4.08 9.01
C THR A 294 26.09 -2.95 8.09
N ASN A 295 25.45 -1.78 8.20
CA ASN A 295 25.74 -0.61 7.36
C ASN A 295 26.63 0.44 8.04
N SER A 296 27.17 0.16 9.23
CA SER A 296 28.01 1.10 10.00
C SER A 296 27.34 2.47 10.24
N LEU A 297 26.06 2.45 10.61
CA LEU A 297 25.25 3.64 10.87
C LEU A 297 24.99 3.81 12.37
N ASP A 298 25.97 4.37 13.10
CA ASP A 298 25.89 4.57 14.55
C ASP A 298 24.88 5.64 14.97
N ASN A 299 24.43 6.46 14.02
CA ASN A 299 23.43 7.51 14.19
C ASN A 299 21.98 7.07 13.92
N ALA A 300 21.74 5.76 13.73
CA ALA A 300 20.41 5.18 13.63
C ALA A 300 20.06 4.42 14.92
N HIS A 301 19.03 4.87 15.63
CA HIS A 301 18.59 4.27 16.89
C HIS A 301 17.17 3.72 16.75
N PHE A 302 16.91 2.53 17.30
CA PHE A 302 15.61 1.86 17.16
C PHE A 302 15.01 1.50 18.51
N TYR A 303 13.71 1.75 18.66
CA TYR A 303 12.96 1.47 19.88
C TYR A 303 11.65 0.77 19.60
N LYS A 304 11.31 -0.19 20.47
CA LYS A 304 9.99 -0.81 20.48
C LYS A 304 8.98 0.08 21.18
N ALA A 305 7.88 0.43 20.52
CA ALA A 305 6.72 1.03 21.16
C ALA A 305 5.43 0.84 20.36
N ASP A 306 4.30 0.78 21.08
CA ASP A 306 2.99 0.83 20.43
C ASP A 306 2.63 2.29 20.04
N LEU A 307 2.71 2.54 18.74
CA LEU A 307 2.40 3.82 18.10
C LEU A 307 0.89 4.08 17.92
N PHE A 308 0.03 3.10 18.21
CA PHE A 308 -1.41 3.23 18.04
C PHE A 308 -2.14 3.71 19.30
N GLN A 309 -1.64 3.44 20.50
CA GLN A 309 -2.28 3.91 21.74
C GLN A 309 -1.29 4.38 22.82
N ALA A 310 -0.14 3.72 23.00
CA ALA A 310 0.65 3.89 24.23
C ALA A 310 1.68 5.03 24.23
N ILE A 311 2.40 5.26 23.13
CA ILE A 311 3.55 6.18 23.18
C ILE A 311 3.14 7.66 23.28
N THR A 312 1.96 8.00 22.78
CA THR A 312 1.52 9.40 22.73
C THR A 312 1.27 9.98 24.10
N ASP A 313 1.06 9.17 25.14
CA ASP A 313 0.86 9.59 26.52
C ASP A 313 2.15 9.63 27.35
N LEU A 314 3.25 9.08 26.81
CA LEU A 314 4.51 9.03 27.53
C LEU A 314 5.16 10.42 27.58
N THR A 315 5.34 10.92 28.81
CA THR A 315 5.93 12.24 29.07
C THR A 315 7.30 12.42 28.42
N TRP A 316 8.12 11.37 28.37
CA TRP A 316 9.44 11.44 27.74
C TRP A 316 9.33 11.67 26.22
N PHE A 317 8.35 11.06 25.56
CA PHE A 317 8.15 11.17 24.11
C PHE A 317 7.65 12.57 23.75
N ARG A 318 6.65 13.08 24.49
CA ARG A 318 6.09 14.43 24.28
C ARG A 318 7.10 15.57 24.48
N LYS A 319 8.19 15.31 25.22
CA LYS A 319 9.27 16.29 25.47
C LYS A 319 10.35 16.28 24.39
N GLN A 320 10.38 15.27 23.51
CA GLN A 320 11.32 15.22 22.41
C GLN A 320 11.01 16.30 21.37
N LYS A 321 12.02 16.66 20.58
CA LYS A 321 11.89 17.54 19.43
C LYS A 321 12.56 16.87 18.25
N TYR A 322 11.91 16.95 17.10
CA TYR A 322 12.46 16.46 15.84
C TYR A 322 12.37 17.58 14.82
N ASP A 323 13.38 17.71 13.95
CA ASP A 323 13.35 18.64 12.83
C ASP A 323 12.49 18.09 11.69
N ARG A 324 12.46 16.77 11.55
CA ARG A 324 11.77 16.02 10.49
C ARG A 324 11.09 14.78 11.05
N VAL A 325 9.94 14.43 10.48
CA VAL A 325 9.21 13.19 10.80
C VAL A 325 8.85 12.46 9.50
N LEU A 326 9.03 11.14 9.49
CA LEU A 326 8.49 10.23 8.49
C LEU A 326 7.49 9.26 9.15
N LEU A 327 6.35 9.03 8.51
CA LEU A 327 5.33 8.06 8.92
C LEU A 327 5.05 7.09 7.77
N ASP A 328 5.14 5.78 8.00
CA ASP A 328 4.71 4.74 7.06
C ASP A 328 3.83 3.66 7.74
N PRO A 329 2.64 4.03 8.25
CA PRO A 329 1.78 3.07 8.93
C PRO A 329 1.13 2.07 7.97
N GLY A 330 0.75 0.92 8.51
CA GLY A 330 -0.18 0.00 7.84
C GLY A 330 -1.56 0.61 7.56
N ARG A 331 -2.48 -0.20 7.02
CA ARG A 331 -3.81 0.24 6.55
C ARG A 331 -4.64 1.03 7.56
N GLN A 332 -4.40 0.82 8.86
CA GLN A 332 -5.10 1.52 9.94
C GLN A 332 -4.73 3.01 10.07
N GLY A 333 -3.61 3.46 9.47
CA GLY A 333 -3.11 4.84 9.56
C GLY A 333 -2.48 5.17 10.92
N ALA A 334 -1.98 6.40 11.06
CA ALA A 334 -1.25 6.91 12.22
C ALA A 334 -2.09 7.93 13.03
N PHE A 335 -3.38 7.68 13.24
CA PHE A 335 -4.30 8.67 13.81
C PHE A 335 -3.91 9.17 15.20
N ALA A 336 -3.55 8.26 16.10
CA ALA A 336 -3.17 8.61 17.47
C ALA A 336 -1.94 9.54 17.47
N LEU A 337 -0.89 9.16 16.74
CA LEU A 337 0.32 9.95 16.59
C LEU A 337 0.02 11.31 15.92
N SER A 338 -0.80 11.33 14.86
CA SER A 338 -1.22 12.53 14.14
C SER A 338 -1.89 13.59 15.02
N LYS A 339 -2.53 13.18 16.13
CA LYS A 339 -3.13 14.10 17.11
C LYS A 339 -2.11 14.81 18.00
N VAL A 340 -0.89 14.29 18.12
CA VAL A 340 0.13 14.82 19.04
C VAL A 340 1.42 15.25 18.34
N LEU A 341 1.61 14.95 17.05
CA LEU A 341 2.84 15.27 16.31
C LEU A 341 3.22 16.76 16.35
N GLY A 342 2.26 17.67 16.48
CA GLY A 342 2.54 19.11 16.67
C GLY A 342 3.37 19.42 17.91
N GLN A 343 3.30 18.58 18.95
CA GLN A 343 4.06 18.74 20.20
C GLN A 343 5.55 18.49 19.99
N LEU A 344 5.90 17.62 19.03
CA LEU A 344 7.29 17.30 18.66
C LEU A 344 7.94 18.38 17.78
N LYS A 345 7.15 19.35 17.31
CA LYS A 345 7.56 20.53 16.52
C LYS A 345 8.37 20.26 15.23
N PRO A 346 8.12 19.20 14.44
CA PRO A 346 8.80 19.05 13.15
C PRO A 346 8.49 20.18 12.18
N GLU A 347 9.48 20.56 11.38
CA GLU A 347 9.29 21.53 10.31
C GLU A 347 8.60 20.89 9.11
N ARG A 348 8.90 19.61 8.87
CA ARG A 348 8.38 18.80 7.77
C ARG A 348 7.97 17.41 8.25
N ILE A 349 6.83 16.94 7.74
CA ILE A 349 6.31 15.59 7.96
C ILE A 349 6.09 14.96 6.60
N VAL A 350 6.80 13.88 6.30
CA VAL A 350 6.51 13.00 5.16
C VAL A 350 5.63 11.87 5.66
N TYR A 351 4.52 11.61 4.98
CA TYR A 351 3.59 10.54 5.33
C TYR A 351 3.38 9.67 4.08
N VAL A 352 3.75 8.40 4.18
CA VAL A 352 3.45 7.33 3.21
C VAL A 352 2.23 6.53 3.68
N SER A 353 1.30 6.23 2.78
CA SER A 353 0.09 5.50 3.13
C SER A 353 -0.42 4.61 2.00
N CYS A 354 -0.77 3.37 2.34
CA CYS A 354 -1.46 2.43 1.45
C CYS A 354 -3.00 2.51 1.53
N ASN A 355 -3.55 3.49 2.25
CA ASN A 355 -4.99 3.65 2.39
C ASN A 355 -5.40 5.13 2.45
N THR A 356 -5.96 5.62 1.34
CA THR A 356 -6.40 7.01 1.18
C THR A 356 -7.43 7.45 2.23
N ALA A 357 -8.33 6.56 2.68
CA ALA A 357 -9.35 6.93 3.66
C ALA A 357 -8.76 7.23 5.04
N THR A 358 -7.82 6.41 5.51
CA THR A 358 -7.13 6.64 6.79
C THR A 358 -6.13 7.79 6.68
N LEU A 359 -5.43 7.93 5.55
CA LEU A 359 -4.60 9.10 5.26
C LEU A 359 -5.40 10.40 5.41
N ILE A 360 -6.59 10.49 4.81
CA ILE A 360 -7.46 11.67 4.88
C ILE A 360 -7.86 12.01 6.30
N ARG A 361 -8.23 11.01 7.10
CA ARG A 361 -8.56 11.19 8.52
C ARG A 361 -7.36 11.76 9.28
N ASP A 362 -6.17 11.25 9.00
CA ASP A 362 -4.95 11.60 9.73
C ASP A 362 -4.42 12.99 9.31
N LEU A 363 -4.55 13.35 8.04
CA LEU A 363 -4.28 14.70 7.52
C LEU A 363 -5.16 15.78 8.18
N LYS A 364 -6.43 15.47 8.46
CA LYS A 364 -7.32 16.38 9.22
C LYS A 364 -6.81 16.61 10.64
N ALA A 365 -6.33 15.56 11.31
CA ALA A 365 -5.72 15.68 12.64
C ALA A 365 -4.43 16.52 12.59
N LEU A 366 -3.54 16.28 11.63
CA LEU A 366 -2.33 17.07 11.43
C LEU A 366 -2.62 18.55 11.12
N THR A 367 -3.68 18.82 10.37
CA THR A 367 -4.12 20.20 10.09
C THR A 367 -4.54 20.92 11.38
N GLN A 368 -5.21 20.22 12.29
CA GLN A 368 -5.55 20.76 13.62
C GLN A 368 -4.31 21.00 14.49
N GLN A 369 -3.21 20.27 14.24
CA GLN A 369 -1.90 20.49 14.86
C GLN A 369 -1.09 21.64 14.22
N GLY A 370 -1.68 22.39 13.27
CA GLY A 370 -1.05 23.55 12.64
C GLY A 370 -0.22 23.23 11.40
N TYR A 371 -0.33 22.02 10.84
CA TYR A 371 0.31 21.69 9.57
C TYR A 371 -0.61 21.98 8.40
N ARG A 372 -0.02 22.12 7.21
CA ARG A 372 -0.73 22.18 5.93
C ARG A 372 -0.08 21.23 4.95
N LEU A 373 -0.90 20.66 4.07
CA LEU A 373 -0.42 19.90 2.94
C LEU A 373 0.35 20.82 1.98
N LYS A 374 1.57 20.41 1.61
CA LYS A 374 2.47 21.16 0.73
C LYS A 374 2.74 20.41 -0.58
N LYS A 375 2.97 19.10 -0.52
CA LYS A 375 3.07 18.25 -1.72
C LYS A 375 2.27 16.97 -1.54
N ALA A 376 1.84 16.39 -2.64
CA ALA A 376 1.22 15.07 -2.67
C ALA A 376 1.54 14.38 -4.00
N THR A 377 1.79 13.07 -3.94
CA THR A 377 1.98 12.21 -5.11
C THR A 377 1.37 10.83 -4.84
N LEU A 378 1.14 10.10 -5.92
CA LEU A 378 0.69 8.71 -5.92
C LEU A 378 1.87 7.80 -6.28
N LEU A 379 1.96 6.65 -5.64
CA LEU A 379 2.88 5.58 -5.99
C LEU A 379 2.08 4.37 -6.45
N ASP A 380 2.32 3.91 -7.68
CA ASP A 380 1.69 2.69 -8.19
C ASP A 380 2.51 1.46 -7.79
N MET A 381 2.52 1.17 -6.49
CA MET A 381 3.21 -0.01 -5.93
C MET A 381 2.57 -1.34 -6.37
N PHE A 382 1.30 -1.30 -6.78
CA PHE A 382 0.53 -2.49 -7.17
C PHE A 382 -0.24 -2.27 -8.50
N PRO A 383 0.46 -2.21 -9.65
CA PRO A 383 -0.18 -2.22 -10.96
C PRO A 383 -1.12 -3.42 -11.13
N ASN A 384 -2.18 -3.25 -11.91
CA ASN A 384 -3.29 -4.19 -12.13
C ASN A 384 -4.20 -4.46 -10.92
N THR A 385 -3.96 -3.80 -9.80
CA THR A 385 -4.85 -3.83 -8.62
C THR A 385 -5.50 -2.47 -8.41
N ALA A 386 -6.60 -2.42 -7.65
CA ALA A 386 -7.19 -1.15 -7.24
C ALA A 386 -6.40 -0.43 -6.12
N HIS A 387 -5.37 -1.08 -5.54
CA HIS A 387 -4.58 -0.48 -4.49
C HIS A 387 -3.83 0.75 -4.99
N THR A 388 -3.79 1.75 -4.12
CA THR A 388 -3.10 3.00 -4.30
C THR A 388 -2.22 3.22 -3.09
N GLU A 389 -0.98 3.60 -3.33
CA GLU A 389 -0.13 4.20 -2.30
C GLU A 389 -0.02 5.69 -2.58
N ALA A 390 0.05 6.47 -1.51
CA ALA A 390 0.17 7.90 -1.57
C ALA A 390 1.30 8.34 -0.65
N MET A 391 2.03 9.36 -1.08
CA MET A 391 2.98 10.06 -0.23
C MET A 391 2.64 11.54 -0.22
N VAL A 392 2.68 12.14 0.96
CA VAL A 392 2.36 13.54 1.16
C VAL A 392 3.41 14.21 2.04
N LEU A 393 3.70 15.47 1.71
CA LEU A 393 4.53 16.35 2.53
C LEU A 393 3.64 17.39 3.21
N LEU A 394 3.74 17.45 4.53
CA LEU A 394 3.17 18.51 5.32
C LEU A 394 4.27 19.42 5.88
N VAL A 395 3.95 20.71 5.97
CA VAL A 395 4.81 21.73 6.57
C VAL A 395 4.01 22.57 7.54
N LYS A 396 4.71 23.22 8.48
CA LYS A 396 4.06 24.12 9.44
C LYS A 396 3.33 25.27 8.70
N SER A 397 2.12 25.57 9.13
CA SER A 397 1.35 26.69 8.60
C SER A 397 1.88 28.01 9.15
N ALA A 398 2.17 28.98 8.28
CA ALA A 398 2.61 30.32 8.68
C ALA A 398 1.50 31.16 9.37
N LYS A 399 0.23 30.73 9.25
CA LYS A 399 -0.92 31.35 9.93
C LYS A 399 -1.62 30.29 10.79
N PRO A 400 -1.99 30.61 12.04
CA PRO A 400 -2.78 29.69 12.85
C PRO A 400 -4.08 29.37 12.13
N VAL A 401 -4.40 28.08 12.00
CA VAL A 401 -5.69 27.64 11.46
C VAL A 401 -6.76 28.17 12.42
N SER A 402 -7.59 29.12 11.97
CA SER A 402 -8.65 29.67 12.79
C SER A 402 -9.53 28.49 13.25
N LYS A 403 -9.66 28.29 14.57
CA LYS A 403 -10.69 27.39 15.09
C LYS A 403 -12.02 27.89 14.52
N ARG A 404 -12.61 27.18 13.56
CA ARG A 404 -14.01 27.43 13.19
C ARG A 404 -14.78 27.23 14.50
N LYS A 405 -15.33 28.32 15.06
CA LYS A 405 -16.33 28.23 16.11
C LYS A 405 -17.46 27.40 15.52
N ILE A 406 -17.61 26.16 15.98
CA ILE A 406 -18.83 25.40 15.74
C ILE A 406 -19.89 26.22 16.46
N GLY A 407 -20.73 26.91 15.68
CA GLY A 407 -21.87 27.62 16.22
C GLY A 407 -22.72 26.59 16.96
N VAL A 408 -22.74 26.70 18.29
CA VAL A 408 -23.79 26.08 19.08
C VAL A 408 -25.06 26.79 18.63
N PHE A 409 -25.90 26.11 17.84
CA PHE A 409 -27.29 26.49 17.71
C PHE A 409 -27.87 26.43 19.12
N LYS A 410 -28.06 27.60 19.74
CA LYS A 410 -29.01 27.73 20.84
C LYS A 410 -30.39 27.70 20.19
N LEU A 411 -31.21 26.74 20.62
CA LEU A 411 -32.66 26.78 20.47
C LEU A 411 -33.20 28.07 21.10
#